data_AF-A0A7D7LC77-F1
#
_entry.id   AF-A0A7D7LC77-F1
#
_cell.length_a   1.000
_cell.length_b   1.000
_cell.length_c   1.000
_cell.angle_alpha   90.00
_cell.angle_beta   90.00
_cell.angle_gamma   90.00
#
_symmetry.space_group_name_H-M   'P 1'
#
loop_
_entity.id
_entity.type
_entity.pdbx_description
1 polymer ?
#
loop_
_entity_poly.entity_id
_entity_poly.type
_entity_poly.pdbx_seq_one_letter_code
_entity_poly.pdbx_strand_id
1 'polypeptide(L)'
;MAQLEHNFPGKLLGAGRSGQVFLVSSQEGLIAKKIFYTDKIASIIHYFFFGSPNPYVWNEDAIQCAFFRRRILTELVQFWFGDTLKVAEAIATSWNQEFKAYQLDTEFIVGRHVSLRQPCNHERIGELPALVSDIMLPLQKKLIAAGLDGLVWQAGKGTPTALNNFLLANDTPGKYVFVWIDLESGVPALFGLNPLALFSFYLPKSIKYRRALFDDVDTDKLNRYLNRYRAELENSLGTQKYAEVLENIFQLEFHQKKWKSMRRVDRSIQYQFKKGGIDEQQAKWYSEHPLLWYGRELLRIIVQLVYKLFIELPIAIINKLLKIPYLQFFYQLWKFISSHRYRSNIARNYLAKRIEYWRNRKQLMNEEANSLLQQLKQESTSDYLNDFSVHLGIKIFIKVIEYLLVPLLYVLGLIDEFIFITWLIIGGPVYRTVYTSWRILQAALSRHEIPWIAFFVGLIPTLGMLAYPCQIIYSAKGRKKKIAQFIIYDFFTRIGNKIPGWGGEDTQTEHFFNLFADKIAHHKI
;
A
#
# COMPACT_ATOMS: atom_id res chain seq x y z
N MET A 1 -15.66 -5.56 3.22
CA MET A 1 -15.21 -4.18 2.97
C MET A 1 -16.43 -3.42 2.53
N ALA A 2 -17.18 -2.87 3.47
CA ALA A 2 -18.09 -1.77 3.16
C ALA A 2 -17.18 -0.54 3.22
N GLN A 3 -16.95 0.10 2.07
CA GLN A 3 -16.62 1.52 2.11
C GLN A 3 -17.80 2.14 2.87
N LEU A 4 -17.52 2.67 4.06
CA LEU A 4 -18.49 3.50 4.74
C LEU A 4 -18.67 4.72 3.83
N GLU A 5 -19.68 4.65 2.95
CA GLU A 5 -20.20 5.80 2.21
C GLU A 5 -20.84 6.73 3.24
N HIS A 6 -20.01 7.44 3.98
CA HIS A 6 -20.43 8.54 4.83
C HIS A 6 -20.43 9.82 3.99
N ASN A 7 -21.48 10.63 4.16
CA ASN A 7 -21.69 11.92 3.50
C ASN A 7 -20.73 12.97 4.04
N PHE A 8 -19.43 12.70 4.01
CA PHE A 8 -18.43 13.69 4.34
C PHE A 8 -18.33 14.69 3.18
N PRO A 9 -18.40 16.01 3.41
CA PRO A 9 -18.45 17.02 2.35
C PRO A 9 -17.14 17.16 1.54
N GLY A 10 -16.12 16.34 1.82
CA GLY A 10 -14.81 16.39 1.16
C GLY A 10 -14.60 15.24 0.17
N LYS A 11 -13.86 15.52 -0.91
CA LYS A 11 -13.45 14.48 -1.88
C LYS A 11 -12.39 13.58 -1.25
N LEU A 12 -12.62 12.27 -1.20
CA LEU A 12 -11.62 11.31 -0.75
C LEU A 12 -10.39 11.35 -1.68
N LEU A 13 -9.22 11.65 -1.11
CA LEU A 13 -7.92 11.65 -1.79
C LEU A 13 -7.25 10.28 -1.70
N GLY A 14 -7.36 9.62 -0.56
CA GLY A 14 -6.73 8.32 -0.33
C GLY A 14 -7.13 7.70 1.01
N ALA A 15 -6.90 6.39 1.14
CA ALA A 15 -7.14 5.64 2.37
C ALA A 15 -5.94 4.73 2.66
N GLY A 16 -5.28 4.97 3.80
CA GLY A 16 -4.16 4.17 4.30
C GLY A 16 -4.54 3.34 5.53
N ARG A 17 -3.57 2.67 6.15
CA ARG A 17 -3.81 1.87 7.38
C ARG A 17 -4.08 2.72 8.63
N SER A 18 -3.63 3.97 8.63
CA SER A 18 -3.74 4.91 9.75
C SER A 18 -4.98 5.82 9.65
N GLY A 19 -5.46 6.12 8.44
CA GLY A 19 -6.49 7.12 8.24
C GLY A 19 -6.98 7.23 6.79
N GLN A 20 -8.09 7.95 6.62
CA GLN A 20 -8.60 8.42 5.33
C GLN A 20 -8.30 9.91 5.18
N VAL A 21 -7.89 10.32 3.99
CA VAL A 21 -7.54 11.72 3.70
C VAL A 21 -8.57 12.31 2.75
N PHE A 22 -9.16 13.43 3.14
CA PHE A 22 -10.17 14.15 2.38
C PHE A 22 -9.65 15.52 1.97
N LEU A 23 -9.95 15.93 0.74
CA LEU A 23 -9.78 17.30 0.29
C LEU A 23 -10.98 18.12 0.75
N VAL A 24 -10.72 19.17 1.52
CA VAL A 24 -11.74 20.08 2.04
C VAL A 24 -11.37 21.51 1.66
N SER A 25 -12.36 22.31 1.28
CA SER A 25 -12.18 23.74 1.07
C SER A 25 -12.32 24.47 2.41
N SER A 26 -11.32 25.27 2.76
CA SER A 26 -11.32 26.21 3.90
C SER A 26 -11.35 27.65 3.38
N GLN A 27 -11.53 28.62 4.28
CA GLN A 27 -11.42 30.05 3.97
C GLN A 27 -10.01 30.42 3.48
N GLU A 28 -8.99 29.72 3.97
CA GLU A 28 -7.57 29.95 3.65
C GLU A 28 -7.07 29.15 2.43
N GLY A 29 -7.94 28.34 1.81
CA GLY A 29 -7.61 27.52 0.64
C GLY A 29 -7.94 26.04 0.83
N LEU A 30 -7.27 25.19 0.05
CA LEU A 30 -7.48 23.74 0.09
C LEU A 30 -6.67 23.10 1.22
N ILE A 31 -7.32 22.27 2.03
CA ILE A 31 -6.69 21.51 3.11
C ILE A 31 -6.85 20.01 2.88
N ALA A 32 -5.84 19.25 3.30
CA ALA A 32 -5.89 17.81 3.38
C ALA A 32 -6.25 17.40 4.82
N LYS A 33 -7.45 16.85 5.01
CA LYS A 33 -7.97 16.44 6.31
C LYS A 33 -7.81 14.93 6.47
N LYS A 34 -6.91 14.52 7.37
CA LYS A 34 -6.68 13.11 7.69
C LYS A 34 -7.52 12.72 8.91
N ILE A 35 -8.53 11.90 8.69
CA ILE A 35 -9.36 11.31 9.75
C ILE A 35 -8.77 9.94 10.09
N PHE A 36 -8.38 9.75 11.35
CA PHE A 36 -7.79 8.50 11.80
C PHE A 36 -8.86 7.44 11.98
N TYR A 37 -8.59 6.22 11.53
CA TYR A 37 -9.48 5.09 11.77
C TYR A 37 -8.68 3.84 12.08
N THR A 38 -9.40 2.82 12.52
CA THR A 38 -8.82 1.53 12.88
C THR A 38 -9.00 0.55 11.72
N ASP A 39 -7.93 0.30 10.96
CA ASP A 39 -7.88 -0.88 10.08
C ASP A 39 -7.91 -2.18 10.91
N LYS A 40 -8.51 -3.26 10.39
CA LYS A 40 -8.68 -4.51 11.15
C LYS A 40 -7.34 -5.16 11.52
N ILE A 41 -6.40 -5.21 10.57
CA ILE A 41 -5.10 -5.85 10.79
C ILE A 41 -4.26 -4.97 11.71
N ALA A 42 -4.22 -3.66 11.44
CA ALA A 42 -3.54 -2.70 12.31
C ALA A 42 -4.11 -2.75 13.75
N SER A 43 -5.43 -2.89 13.90
CA SER A 43 -6.10 -3.01 15.20
C SER A 43 -5.57 -4.19 16.01
N ILE A 44 -5.48 -5.37 15.40
CA ILE A 44 -5.01 -6.59 16.08
C ILE A 44 -3.57 -6.40 16.57
N ILE A 45 -2.71 -5.84 15.71
CA ILE A 45 -1.32 -5.53 16.05
C ILE A 45 -1.26 -4.56 17.23
N HIS A 46 -2.03 -3.47 17.17
CA HIS A 46 -2.07 -2.47 18.24
C HIS A 46 -2.64 -3.05 19.55
N TYR A 47 -3.70 -3.85 19.48
CA TYR A 47 -4.25 -4.54 20.66
C TYR A 47 -3.21 -5.47 21.31
N PHE A 48 -2.42 -6.19 20.50
CA PHE A 48 -1.38 -7.07 20.99
C PHE A 48 -0.28 -6.30 21.75
N PHE A 49 0.23 -5.20 21.19
CA PHE A 49 1.32 -4.43 21.80
C PHE A 49 0.89 -3.43 22.87
N PHE A 50 -0.28 -2.81 22.72
CA PHE A 50 -0.70 -1.65 23.51
C PHE A 50 -2.04 -1.84 24.23
N GLY A 51 -2.76 -2.93 23.97
CA GLY A 51 -4.06 -3.21 24.62
C GLY A 51 -5.25 -2.41 24.09
N SER A 52 -5.02 -1.57 23.08
CA SER A 52 -6.03 -0.75 22.42
C SER A 52 -5.69 -0.62 20.94
N PRO A 53 -6.62 -0.21 20.07
CA PRO A 53 -6.31 0.18 18.70
C PRO A 53 -5.40 1.41 18.60
N ASN A 54 -5.11 1.81 17.36
CA ASN A 54 -4.28 2.98 17.03
C ASN A 54 -4.67 4.20 17.89
N PRO A 55 -3.73 4.76 18.69
CA PRO A 55 -4.03 5.82 19.65
C PRO A 55 -4.46 7.13 19.00
N TYR A 56 -4.08 7.42 17.75
CA TYR A 56 -4.58 8.60 17.04
C TYR A 56 -6.10 8.60 16.86
N VAL A 57 -6.77 7.46 17.03
CA VAL A 57 -8.22 7.38 16.91
C VAL A 57 -8.94 7.90 18.16
N TRP A 58 -8.32 7.85 19.34
CA TRP A 58 -9.06 8.02 20.61
C TRP A 58 -8.31 8.80 21.69
N ASN A 59 -7.00 9.00 21.56
CA ASN A 59 -6.16 9.66 22.55
C ASN A 59 -5.76 11.06 22.06
N GLU A 60 -6.10 12.08 22.85
CA GLU A 60 -5.80 13.48 22.53
C GLU A 60 -4.30 13.77 22.55
N ASP A 61 -3.60 13.28 23.57
CA ASP A 61 -2.16 13.49 23.69
C ASP A 61 -1.40 12.87 22.51
N ALA A 62 -1.85 11.73 21.98
CA ALA A 62 -1.25 11.11 20.80
C ALA A 62 -1.40 11.99 19.55
N ILE A 63 -2.58 12.57 19.30
CA ILE A 63 -2.78 13.45 18.14
C ILE A 63 -2.01 14.77 18.31
N GLN A 64 -1.93 15.32 19.52
CA GLN A 64 -1.09 16.48 19.81
C GLN A 64 0.40 16.17 19.58
N CYS A 65 0.88 14.98 19.98
CA CYS A 65 2.23 14.55 19.63
C CYS A 65 2.46 14.49 18.12
N ALA A 66 1.47 14.10 17.30
CA ALA A 66 1.59 14.13 15.84
C ALA A 66 1.70 15.56 15.31
N PHE A 67 0.84 16.46 15.81
CA PHE A 67 0.84 17.87 15.46
C PHE A 67 2.20 18.55 15.75
N PHE A 68 2.68 18.45 16.99
CA PHE A 68 3.94 19.08 17.38
C PHE A 68 5.15 18.45 16.69
N ARG A 69 5.19 17.11 16.51
CA ARG A 69 6.26 16.46 15.72
C ARG A 69 6.35 17.01 14.31
N ARG A 70 5.20 17.22 13.65
CA ARG A 70 5.15 17.77 12.30
C ARG A 70 5.64 19.21 12.26
N ARG A 71 5.21 20.08 13.19
CA ARG A 71 5.72 21.46 13.30
C ARG A 71 7.23 21.52 13.53
N ILE A 72 7.75 20.71 14.44
CA ILE A 72 9.20 20.59 14.68
C ILE A 72 9.92 20.15 13.40
N LEU A 73 9.37 19.15 12.70
CA LEU A 73 9.99 18.62 11.50
C LEU A 73 9.92 19.57 10.31
N THR A 74 8.89 20.40 10.18
CA THR A 74 8.84 21.46 9.16
C THR A 74 10.11 22.32 9.19
N GLU A 75 10.50 22.78 10.38
CA GLU A 75 11.66 23.66 10.54
C GLU A 75 12.98 22.87 10.47
N LEU A 76 13.06 21.69 11.08
CA LEU A 76 14.28 20.86 11.04
C LEU A 76 14.59 20.35 9.63
N VAL A 77 13.58 19.97 8.86
CA VAL A 77 13.76 19.52 7.48
C VAL A 77 14.22 20.67 6.59
N GLN A 78 13.65 21.87 6.75
CA GLN A 78 14.15 23.06 6.05
C GLN A 78 15.63 23.31 6.36
N PHE A 79 16.04 23.18 7.63
CA PHE A 79 17.45 23.28 8.01
C PHE A 79 18.33 22.19 7.39
N TRP A 80 17.85 20.94 7.29
CA TRP A 80 18.67 19.83 6.79
C TRP A 80 18.78 19.76 5.27
N PHE A 81 17.73 20.17 4.54
CA PHE A 81 17.57 19.91 3.11
C PHE A 81 17.31 21.17 2.29
N GLY A 82 17.18 22.34 2.94
CA GLY A 82 16.74 23.56 2.27
C GLY A 82 15.44 23.32 1.51
N ASP A 83 15.39 23.75 0.26
CA ASP A 83 14.18 23.66 -0.56
C ASP A 83 13.98 22.30 -1.25
N THR A 84 14.88 21.33 -1.06
CA THR A 84 14.81 20.02 -1.75
C THR A 84 13.82 19.06 -1.08
N LEU A 85 13.58 19.21 0.22
CA LEU A 85 12.55 18.47 0.96
C LEU A 85 11.76 19.45 1.83
N LYS A 86 10.43 19.32 1.79
CA LYS A 86 9.51 20.01 2.71
C LYS A 86 8.68 19.01 3.50
N VAL A 87 8.05 19.45 4.57
CA VAL A 87 7.03 18.68 5.31
C VAL A 87 5.71 19.40 5.11
N ALA A 88 4.65 18.66 4.79
CA ALA A 88 3.32 19.27 4.67
C ALA A 88 2.90 19.84 6.03
N GLU A 89 2.57 21.13 6.07
CA GLU A 89 2.35 21.86 7.31
C GLU A 89 1.16 21.31 8.11
N ALA A 90 1.30 21.27 9.44
CA ALA A 90 0.21 20.92 10.34
C ALA A 90 -0.59 22.17 10.68
N ILE A 91 -1.88 22.20 10.33
CA ILE A 91 -2.75 23.36 10.53
C ILE A 91 -3.48 23.25 11.86
N ALA A 92 -4.22 22.15 12.06
CA ALA A 92 -5.03 21.97 13.25
C ALA A 92 -5.28 20.50 13.57
N THR A 93 -5.70 20.23 14.81
CA THR A 93 -6.25 18.94 15.22
C THR A 93 -7.64 19.14 15.81
N SER A 94 -8.53 18.17 15.62
CA SER A 94 -9.84 18.21 16.30
C SER A 94 -10.46 16.83 16.43
N TRP A 95 -11.51 16.72 17.24
CA TRP A 95 -12.34 15.53 17.33
C TRP A 95 -13.43 15.56 16.27
N ASN A 96 -13.51 14.51 15.46
CA ASN A 96 -14.59 14.31 14.51
C ASN A 96 -15.68 13.45 15.14
N GLN A 97 -16.85 14.05 15.37
CA GLN A 97 -17.96 13.39 16.04
C GLN A 97 -18.61 12.29 15.21
N GLU A 98 -18.69 12.46 13.89
CA GLU A 98 -19.28 11.48 12.97
C GLU A 98 -18.46 10.20 12.94
N PHE A 99 -17.15 10.31 12.78
CA PHE A 99 -16.22 9.17 12.76
C PHE A 99 -15.84 8.69 14.18
N LYS A 100 -16.25 9.43 15.22
CA LYS A 100 -15.81 9.27 16.61
C LYS A 100 -14.29 9.10 16.69
N ALA A 101 -13.54 9.93 16.00
CA ALA A 101 -12.09 9.82 15.90
C ALA A 101 -11.43 11.19 15.80
N TYR A 102 -10.16 11.30 16.19
CA TYR A 102 -9.42 12.52 15.93
C TYR A 102 -9.10 12.67 14.44
N GLN A 103 -8.89 13.92 14.04
CA GLN A 103 -8.43 14.31 12.72
C GLN A 103 -7.24 15.28 12.83
N LEU A 104 -6.40 15.27 11.80
CA LEU A 104 -5.30 16.22 11.60
C LEU A 104 -5.51 16.91 10.25
N ASP A 105 -5.59 18.23 10.29
CA ASP A 105 -5.67 19.08 9.11
C ASP A 105 -4.26 19.51 8.71
N THR A 106 -3.91 19.31 7.45
CA THR A 106 -2.62 19.68 6.89
C THR A 106 -2.78 20.48 5.60
N GLU A 107 -1.72 21.17 5.21
CA GLU A 107 -1.62 21.77 3.88
C GLU A 107 -1.93 20.73 2.79
N PHE A 108 -2.70 21.14 1.77
CA PHE A 108 -2.89 20.31 0.59
C PHE A 108 -1.74 20.50 -0.40
N ILE A 109 -0.99 19.43 -0.63
CA ILE A 109 0.14 19.44 -1.56
C ILE A 109 -0.31 19.00 -2.96
N VAL A 110 -0.17 19.91 -3.93
CA VAL A 110 -0.34 19.59 -5.35
C VAL A 110 0.91 18.86 -5.84
N GLY A 111 0.91 17.53 -5.71
CA GLY A 111 2.04 16.69 -6.14
C GLY A 111 1.62 15.41 -6.84
N ARG A 112 2.62 14.55 -7.09
CA ARG A 112 2.47 13.16 -7.54
C ARG A 112 3.51 12.27 -6.89
N HIS A 113 3.30 10.97 -6.85
CA HIS A 113 4.36 10.06 -6.45
C HIS A 113 5.46 9.98 -7.52
N VAL A 114 6.61 9.43 -7.14
CA VAL A 114 7.72 9.15 -8.07
C VAL A 114 7.27 8.20 -9.17
N SER A 115 7.77 8.41 -10.38
CA SER A 115 7.34 7.68 -11.55
C SER A 115 7.85 6.24 -11.53
N LEU A 116 6.97 5.30 -11.85
CA LEU A 116 7.33 3.96 -12.24
C LEU A 116 8.07 4.01 -13.59
N ARG A 117 8.96 3.04 -13.83
CA ARG A 117 9.49 2.80 -15.16
C ARG A 117 8.38 2.34 -16.08
N GLN A 118 8.46 2.79 -17.32
CA GLN A 118 7.40 2.62 -18.30
C GLN A 118 7.98 2.72 -19.71
N PRO A 119 7.28 2.19 -20.73
CA PRO A 119 7.87 2.05 -22.07
C PRO A 119 7.90 3.35 -22.89
N CYS A 120 7.21 4.40 -22.45
CA CYS A 120 7.05 5.62 -23.25
C CYS A 120 8.13 6.67 -22.99
N ASN A 121 8.57 6.85 -21.74
CA ASN A 121 9.52 7.89 -21.35
C ASN A 121 10.49 7.38 -20.26
N HIS A 122 11.78 7.68 -20.46
CA HIS A 122 12.89 7.29 -19.57
C HIS A 122 13.50 8.48 -18.80
N GLU A 123 13.10 9.73 -19.10
CA GLU A 123 13.62 10.94 -18.44
C GLU A 123 13.31 10.96 -16.94
N ARG A 124 12.21 10.32 -16.53
CA ARG A 124 11.74 10.26 -15.14
C ARG A 124 12.40 9.16 -14.30
N ILE A 125 13.33 8.38 -14.86
CA ILE A 125 14.01 7.28 -14.14
C ILE A 125 14.85 7.78 -12.97
N GLY A 126 15.34 9.03 -13.02
CA GLY A 126 16.13 9.65 -11.96
C GLY A 126 15.34 9.99 -10.69
N GLU A 127 14.01 10.04 -10.74
CA GLU A 127 13.17 10.45 -9.61
C GLU A 127 13.29 9.52 -8.39
N LEU A 128 13.29 8.19 -8.62
CA LEU A 128 13.38 7.21 -7.53
C LEU A 128 14.75 7.21 -6.85
N PRO A 129 15.89 7.15 -7.57
CA PRO A 129 17.20 7.31 -6.96
C PRO A 129 17.35 8.62 -6.20
N ALA A 130 16.84 9.74 -6.73
CA ALA A 130 16.89 11.03 -6.04
C ALA A 130 16.13 10.99 -4.70
N LEU A 131 14.91 10.44 -4.70
CA LEU A 131 14.14 10.30 -3.46
C LEU A 131 14.83 9.37 -2.45
N VAL A 132 15.34 8.21 -2.88
CA VAL A 132 15.90 7.24 -1.94
C VAL A 132 17.29 7.69 -1.42
N SER A 133 18.19 8.02 -2.34
CA SER A 133 19.60 8.30 -2.02
C SER A 133 19.82 9.69 -1.46
N ASP A 134 19.16 10.70 -2.03
CA ASP A 134 19.43 12.10 -1.68
C ASP A 134 18.53 12.56 -0.52
N ILE A 135 17.35 11.95 -0.36
CA ILE A 135 16.37 12.35 0.65
C ILE A 135 16.21 11.29 1.75
N MET A 136 15.66 10.11 1.45
CA MET A 136 15.23 9.15 2.48
C MET A 136 16.40 8.64 3.33
N LEU A 137 17.53 8.25 2.73
CA LEU A 137 18.69 7.73 3.46
C LEU A 137 19.36 8.81 4.34
N PRO A 138 19.64 10.03 3.87
CA PRO A 138 20.10 11.13 4.72
C PRO A 138 19.09 11.50 5.81
N LEU A 139 17.79 11.52 5.48
CA LEU A 139 16.72 11.86 6.43
C LEU A 139 16.70 10.86 7.58
N GLN A 140 16.81 9.56 7.30
CA GLN A 140 16.93 8.54 8.35
C GLN A 140 18.10 8.83 9.30
N LYS A 141 19.27 9.23 8.78
CA LYS A 141 20.44 9.57 9.62
C LYS A 141 20.18 10.80 10.48
N LYS A 142 19.60 11.85 9.89
CA LYS A 142 19.26 13.11 10.60
C LYS A 142 18.21 12.88 11.70
N LEU A 143 17.16 12.11 11.41
CA LEU A 143 16.13 11.72 12.39
C LEU A 143 16.75 10.94 13.57
N ILE A 144 17.61 9.96 13.29
CA ILE A 144 18.31 9.21 14.34
C ILE A 144 19.21 10.15 15.17
N ALA A 145 19.95 11.05 14.51
CA ALA A 145 20.84 12.00 15.19
C ALA A 145 20.06 12.96 16.09
N ALA A 146 18.90 13.43 15.64
CA ALA A 146 18.02 14.32 16.39
C ALA A 146 17.17 13.60 17.47
N GLY A 147 17.12 12.26 17.48
CA GLY A 147 16.34 11.51 18.47
C GLY A 147 14.88 11.26 18.11
N LEU A 148 14.49 11.46 16.85
CA LEU A 148 13.16 11.17 16.32
C LEU A 148 13.05 9.68 15.93
N ASP A 149 13.37 8.79 16.87
CA ASP A 149 13.62 7.37 16.65
C ASP A 149 12.40 6.65 16.03
N GLY A 150 11.17 7.00 16.43
CA GLY A 150 9.94 6.42 15.91
C GLY A 150 9.60 6.80 14.46
N LEU A 151 10.13 7.93 13.96
CA LEU A 151 9.85 8.43 12.61
C LEU A 151 10.79 7.87 11.53
N VAL A 152 11.90 7.27 11.93
CA VAL A 152 12.89 6.70 11.01
C VAL A 152 12.27 5.63 10.09
N TRP A 153 11.24 4.94 10.60
CA TRP A 153 10.43 4.00 9.82
C TRP A 153 9.63 4.69 8.71
N GLN A 154 9.06 5.87 8.98
CA GLN A 154 8.31 6.66 8.00
C GLN A 154 9.22 7.28 6.92
N ALA A 155 10.52 7.37 7.19
CA ALA A 155 11.56 7.70 6.22
C ALA A 155 12.14 6.47 5.49
N GLY A 156 11.56 5.27 5.68
CA GLY A 156 11.83 4.06 4.89
C GLY A 156 12.88 3.10 5.43
N LYS A 157 13.36 3.26 6.67
CA LYS A 157 14.30 2.30 7.25
C LYS A 157 13.65 0.93 7.43
N GLY A 158 13.94 0.00 6.53
CA GLY A 158 13.36 -1.35 6.54
C GLY A 158 11.90 -1.44 6.10
N THR A 159 11.32 -0.35 5.59
CA THR A 159 9.89 -0.27 5.26
C THR A 159 9.68 0.23 3.85
N PRO A 160 9.35 -0.66 2.91
CA PRO A 160 9.20 -0.26 1.52
C PRO A 160 7.95 0.59 1.28
N THR A 161 6.96 0.55 2.18
CA THR A 161 5.74 1.37 2.03
C THR A 161 6.03 2.85 2.22
N ALA A 162 7.07 3.23 2.96
CA ALA A 162 7.38 4.63 3.29
C ALA A 162 7.63 5.53 2.06
N LEU A 163 7.93 4.96 0.90
CA LEU A 163 8.08 5.72 -0.35
C LEU A 163 6.81 6.53 -0.67
N ASN A 164 5.62 5.99 -0.33
CA ASN A 164 4.35 6.66 -0.57
C ASN A 164 4.06 7.82 0.39
N ASN A 165 4.90 8.01 1.42
CA ASN A 165 4.81 9.18 2.31
C ASN A 165 5.38 10.43 1.64
N PHE A 166 6.02 10.31 0.48
CA PHE A 166 6.63 11.42 -0.24
C PHE A 166 5.89 11.70 -1.55
N LEU A 167 5.65 12.98 -1.81
CA LEU A 167 5.18 13.50 -3.09
C LEU A 167 6.29 14.30 -3.74
N LEU A 168 6.40 14.20 -5.05
CA LEU A 168 7.15 15.10 -5.91
C LEU A 168 6.25 16.30 -6.23
N ALA A 169 6.65 17.49 -5.76
CA ALA A 169 5.95 18.75 -5.99
C ALA A 169 6.53 19.53 -7.19
N ASN A 170 7.82 19.34 -7.50
CA ASN A 170 8.45 19.87 -8.71
C ASN A 170 9.22 18.76 -9.41
N ASP A 171 8.91 18.49 -10.67
CA ASP A 171 9.51 17.45 -11.49
C ASP A 171 10.52 17.94 -12.53
N THR A 172 11.00 19.18 -12.38
CA THR A 172 12.10 19.71 -13.18
C THR A 172 13.34 18.79 -13.04
N PRO A 173 13.84 18.18 -14.13
CA PRO A 173 14.98 17.28 -14.07
C PRO A 173 16.18 17.93 -13.38
N GLY A 174 16.76 17.23 -12.38
CA GLY A 174 17.89 17.72 -11.61
C GLY A 174 17.56 18.78 -10.54
N LYS A 175 16.30 19.19 -10.40
CA LYS A 175 15.81 20.12 -9.36
C LYS A 175 14.52 19.60 -8.72
N TYR A 176 14.54 18.34 -8.32
CA TYR A 176 13.40 17.70 -7.68
C TYR A 176 13.12 18.32 -6.32
N VAL A 177 11.85 18.64 -6.07
CA VAL A 177 11.38 19.08 -4.74
C VAL A 177 10.39 18.05 -4.23
N PHE A 178 10.73 17.44 -3.11
CA PHE A 178 9.90 16.45 -2.45
C PHE A 178 9.15 17.05 -1.25
N VAL A 179 7.98 16.52 -0.96
CA VAL A 179 7.19 16.87 0.22
C VAL A 179 6.83 15.61 0.99
N TRP A 180 7.21 15.56 2.26
CA TRP A 180 6.86 14.49 3.18
C TRP A 180 5.48 14.76 3.78
N ILE A 181 4.49 13.96 3.38
CA ILE A 181 3.07 14.19 3.68
C ILE A 181 2.52 13.35 4.83
N ASP A 182 3.12 12.20 5.14
CA ASP A 182 2.66 11.30 6.22
C ASP A 182 3.78 10.96 7.20
N LEU A 183 3.62 11.43 8.44
CA LEU A 183 4.55 11.24 9.55
C LEU A 183 3.94 10.37 10.66
N GLU A 184 2.70 9.92 10.51
CA GLU A 184 1.97 9.22 11.57
C GLU A 184 1.88 7.72 11.29
N SER A 185 2.46 6.93 12.18
CA SER A 185 2.51 5.49 11.99
C SER A 185 1.14 4.83 12.11
N GLY A 186 0.82 3.95 11.16
CA GLY A 186 -0.36 3.08 11.24
C GLY A 186 -0.13 1.83 12.11
N VAL A 187 1.11 1.39 12.27
CA VAL A 187 1.52 0.21 13.05
C VAL A 187 2.88 0.44 13.70
N PRO A 188 3.23 -0.28 14.79
CA PRO A 188 4.58 -0.30 15.36
C PRO A 188 5.64 -0.67 14.32
N ALA A 189 6.84 -0.12 14.48
CA ALA A 189 7.96 -0.29 13.57
C ALA A 189 8.67 -1.66 13.77
N LEU A 190 7.91 -2.76 13.75
CA LEU A 190 8.41 -4.13 14.00
C LEU A 190 8.16 -5.09 12.83
N PHE A 191 7.50 -4.63 11.77
CA PHE A 191 7.07 -5.48 10.64
C PHE A 191 7.85 -5.20 9.34
N GLY A 192 9.11 -4.77 9.49
CA GLY A 192 9.92 -4.31 8.36
C GLY A 192 10.19 -5.45 7.39
N LEU A 193 10.30 -5.15 6.10
CA LEU A 193 10.76 -6.14 5.12
C LEU A 193 12.24 -6.49 5.37
N ASN A 194 13.03 -5.53 5.88
CA ASN A 194 14.44 -5.74 6.17
C ASN A 194 14.64 -6.25 7.61
N PRO A 195 14.94 -7.55 7.83
CA PRO A 195 15.17 -8.09 9.17
C PRO A 195 16.37 -7.46 9.86
N LEU A 196 17.40 -7.01 9.12
CA LEU A 196 18.54 -6.35 9.73
C LEU A 196 18.13 -5.04 10.40
N ALA A 197 17.21 -4.28 9.82
CA ALA A 197 16.70 -3.05 10.45
C ALA A 197 15.94 -3.36 11.76
N LEU A 198 15.20 -4.47 11.79
CA LEU A 198 14.50 -4.95 12.99
C LEU A 198 15.49 -5.18 14.13
N PHE A 199 16.54 -5.97 13.90
CA PHE A 199 17.49 -6.34 14.94
C PHE A 199 18.52 -5.26 15.27
N SER A 200 18.97 -4.49 14.28
CA SER A 200 20.01 -3.45 14.48
C SER A 200 19.46 -2.13 15.03
N PHE A 201 18.16 -1.86 14.87
CA PHE A 201 17.58 -0.58 15.24
C PHE A 201 16.30 -0.71 16.04
N TYR A 202 15.26 -1.34 15.48
CA TYR A 202 13.93 -1.29 16.09
C TYR A 202 13.80 -2.03 17.41
N LEU A 203 14.41 -3.22 17.52
CA LEU A 203 14.41 -4.00 18.76
C LEU A 203 15.25 -3.32 19.86
N PRO A 204 16.50 -2.88 19.61
CA PRO A 204 17.26 -2.10 20.59
C PRO A 204 16.52 -0.83 21.07
N LYS A 205 15.87 -0.10 20.16
CA LYS A 205 15.07 1.07 20.54
C LYS A 205 13.83 0.70 21.34
N SER A 206 13.16 -0.38 20.98
CA SER A 206 12.01 -0.88 21.76
C SER A 206 12.44 -1.26 23.18
N ILE A 207 13.62 -1.85 23.36
CA ILE A 207 14.21 -2.13 24.68
C ILE A 207 14.49 -0.83 25.44
N LYS A 208 15.13 0.15 24.80
CA LYS A 208 15.42 1.47 25.39
C LYS A 208 14.14 2.14 25.92
N TYR A 209 13.07 2.14 25.14
CA TYR A 209 11.79 2.74 25.53
C TYR A 209 10.91 1.83 26.40
N ARG A 210 11.32 0.56 26.60
CA ARG A 210 10.57 -0.50 27.32
C ARG A 210 9.16 -0.73 26.75
N ARG A 211 9.00 -0.60 25.44
CA ARG A 211 7.74 -0.80 24.68
C ARG A 211 8.03 -0.99 23.20
N ALA A 212 7.07 -1.51 22.45
CA ALA A 212 7.17 -1.52 20.99
C ALA A 212 7.33 -0.10 20.45
N LEU A 213 8.35 0.12 19.62
CA LEU A 213 8.62 1.44 19.04
C LEU A 213 7.46 1.88 18.15
N PHE A 214 6.85 3.01 18.50
CA PHE A 214 5.74 3.60 17.77
C PHE A 214 5.78 5.11 17.96
N ASP A 215 6.35 5.82 16.99
CA ASP A 215 6.36 7.29 16.96
C ASP A 215 7.02 7.95 18.20
N ASP A 216 7.87 7.21 18.92
CA ASP A 216 8.60 7.70 20.09
C ASP A 216 9.71 8.70 19.69
N VAL A 217 9.85 9.77 20.49
CA VAL A 217 10.88 10.80 20.36
C VAL A 217 11.69 10.89 21.65
N ASP A 218 13.01 10.85 21.54
CA ASP A 218 13.94 11.16 22.63
C ASP A 218 14.11 12.68 22.73
N THR A 219 13.28 13.33 23.55
CA THR A 219 13.24 14.78 23.71
C THR A 219 14.54 15.32 24.32
N ASP A 220 15.20 14.57 25.21
CA ASP A 220 16.51 14.95 25.75
C ASP A 220 17.57 14.99 24.65
N LYS A 221 17.58 13.97 23.78
CA LYS A 221 18.49 13.95 22.63
C LYS A 221 18.17 15.04 21.63
N LEU A 222 16.89 15.33 21.40
CA LEU A 222 16.45 16.41 20.52
C LEU A 222 16.89 17.79 21.04
N ASN A 223 16.70 18.06 22.33
CA ASN A 223 17.17 19.28 22.97
C ASN A 223 18.70 19.42 22.88
N ARG A 224 19.45 18.35 23.14
CA ARG A 224 20.91 18.35 22.96
C ARG A 224 21.31 18.59 21.49
N TYR A 225 20.56 18.05 20.55
CA TYR A 225 20.79 18.27 19.12
C TYR A 225 20.60 19.75 18.76
N LEU A 226 19.50 20.37 19.18
CA LEU A 226 19.25 21.80 18.93
C LEU A 226 20.31 22.69 19.57
N ASN A 227 20.66 22.43 20.83
CA ASN A 227 21.70 23.19 21.53
C ASN A 227 23.06 23.09 20.82
N ARG A 228 23.39 21.91 20.27
CA ARG A 228 24.64 21.71 19.50
C ARG A 228 24.66 22.53 18.21
N TYR A 229 23.53 22.65 17.53
CA TYR A 229 23.40 23.36 16.25
C TYR A 229 22.76 24.75 16.39
N ARG A 230 22.75 25.32 17.61
CA ARG A 230 21.99 26.53 17.93
C ARG A 230 22.31 27.70 17.00
N ALA A 231 23.59 28.03 16.85
CA ALA A 231 24.01 29.16 16.01
C ALA A 231 23.61 28.97 14.54
N GLU A 232 23.74 27.75 14.02
CA GLU A 232 23.36 27.43 12.63
C GLU A 232 21.83 27.49 12.44
N LEU A 233 21.07 26.98 13.41
CA LEU A 233 19.61 27.00 13.39
C LEU A 233 19.04 28.42 13.55
N GLU A 234 19.57 29.22 14.47
CA GLU A 234 19.17 30.63 14.65
C GLU A 234 19.48 31.45 13.39
N ASN A 235 20.63 31.21 12.74
CA ASN A 235 20.97 31.87 11.48
C ASN A 235 20.06 31.42 10.32
N SER A 236 19.71 30.13 10.25
CA SER A 236 18.89 29.58 9.16
C SER A 236 17.40 29.85 9.31
N LEU A 237 16.87 29.80 10.52
CA LEU A 237 15.42 29.88 10.80
C LEU A 237 15.00 31.25 11.33
N GLY A 238 15.95 32.01 11.90
CA GLY A 238 15.68 33.19 12.71
C GLY A 238 15.38 32.84 14.18
N THR A 239 15.68 33.77 15.08
CA THR A 239 15.55 33.60 16.53
C THR A 239 14.13 33.28 16.97
N GLN A 240 13.13 33.89 16.33
CA GLN A 240 11.72 33.64 16.67
C GLN A 240 11.31 32.20 16.38
N LYS A 241 11.55 31.70 15.16
CA LYS A 241 11.22 30.32 14.79
C LYS A 241 11.99 29.30 15.63
N TYR A 242 13.26 29.59 15.93
CA TYR A 242 14.03 28.74 16.84
C TYR A 242 13.37 28.62 18.22
N ALA A 243 12.90 29.73 18.79
CA ALA A 243 12.16 29.71 20.05
C ALA A 243 10.83 28.94 19.94
N GLU A 244 10.10 29.07 18.83
CA GLU A 244 8.88 28.29 18.57
C GLU A 244 9.16 26.78 18.48
N VAL A 245 10.28 26.36 17.89
CA VAL A 245 10.68 24.95 17.86
C VAL A 245 10.94 24.42 19.27
N LEU A 246 11.59 25.21 20.14
CA LEU A 246 11.81 24.83 21.54
C LEU A 246 10.49 24.67 22.30
N GLU A 247 9.55 25.60 22.10
CA GLU A 247 8.21 25.50 22.71
C GLU A 247 7.45 24.27 22.19
N ASN A 248 7.49 24.01 20.89
CA ASN A 248 6.87 22.81 20.31
C ASN A 248 7.47 21.51 20.88
N ILE A 249 8.77 21.48 21.20
CA ILE A 249 9.41 20.33 21.85
C ILE A 249 8.92 20.16 23.28
N PHE A 250 8.78 21.26 24.03
CA PHE A 250 8.22 21.23 25.38
C PHE A 250 6.79 20.66 25.37
N GLN A 251 5.93 21.14 24.47
CA GLN A 251 4.58 20.62 24.30
C GLN A 251 4.56 19.16 23.86
N LEU A 252 5.44 18.78 22.92
CA LEU A 252 5.60 17.39 22.50
C LEU A 252 5.98 16.49 23.69
N GLU A 253 6.92 16.91 24.52
CA GLU A 253 7.37 16.16 25.69
C GLU A 253 6.22 15.96 26.68
N PHE A 254 5.47 17.01 26.98
CA PHE A 254 4.32 16.99 27.87
C PHE A 254 3.27 15.96 27.43
N HIS A 255 2.81 16.07 26.17
CA HIS A 255 1.82 15.14 25.63
C HIS A 255 2.37 13.72 25.50
N GLN A 256 3.64 13.57 25.10
CA GLN A 256 4.26 12.25 24.98
C GLN A 256 4.33 11.55 26.33
N LYS A 257 4.69 12.27 27.41
CA LYS A 257 4.69 11.69 28.77
C LYS A 257 3.30 11.22 29.19
N LYS A 258 2.26 12.03 28.94
CA LYS A 258 0.87 11.66 29.26
C LYS A 258 0.42 10.42 28.50
N TRP A 259 0.56 10.42 27.17
CA TRP A 259 0.16 9.29 26.33
C TRP A 259 0.95 8.02 26.67
N LYS A 260 2.27 8.13 26.77
CA LYS A 260 3.15 6.96 26.87
C LYS A 260 3.22 6.36 28.27
N SER A 261 2.87 7.11 29.32
CA SER A 261 2.81 6.61 30.70
C SER A 261 1.54 5.80 31.00
N MET A 262 0.50 5.90 30.16
CA MET A 262 -0.74 5.13 30.33
C MET A 262 -0.48 3.62 30.38
N ARG A 263 -1.08 2.94 31.36
CA ARG A 263 -1.04 1.48 31.45
C ARG A 263 -1.86 0.86 30.31
N ARG A 264 -1.53 -0.38 29.97
CA ARG A 264 -2.22 -1.14 28.91
C ARG A 264 -3.74 -1.22 29.14
N VAL A 265 -4.16 -1.44 30.39
CA VAL A 265 -5.58 -1.51 30.76
C VAL A 265 -6.28 -0.16 30.58
N ASP A 266 -5.68 0.94 31.04
CA ASP A 266 -6.26 2.28 30.95
C ASP A 266 -6.48 2.71 29.49
N ARG A 267 -5.56 2.33 28.59
CA ARG A 267 -5.70 2.58 27.14
C ARG A 267 -6.93 1.88 26.55
N SER A 268 -7.13 0.63 26.94
CA SER A 268 -8.26 -0.18 26.50
C SER A 268 -9.59 0.41 26.99
N ILE A 269 -9.65 0.78 28.27
CA ILE A 269 -10.82 1.41 28.91
C ILE A 269 -11.14 2.75 28.25
N GLN A 270 -10.15 3.65 28.13
CA GLN A 270 -10.36 4.96 27.52
C GLN A 270 -10.80 4.86 26.05
N TYR A 271 -10.27 3.88 25.30
CA TYR A 271 -10.74 3.60 23.95
C TYR A 271 -12.23 3.25 23.92
N GLN A 272 -12.68 2.32 24.78
CA GLN A 272 -14.09 1.92 24.82
C GLN A 272 -14.99 3.07 25.29
N PHE A 273 -14.53 3.87 26.27
CA PHE A 273 -15.24 5.05 26.73
C PHE A 273 -15.42 6.07 25.59
N LYS A 274 -14.34 6.42 24.89
CA LYS A 274 -14.39 7.35 23.74
C LYS A 274 -15.25 6.84 22.58
N LYS A 275 -15.34 5.52 22.40
CA LYS A 275 -16.23 4.92 21.40
C LYS A 275 -17.69 4.77 21.88
N GLY A 276 -17.98 5.05 23.15
CA GLY A 276 -19.31 4.94 23.76
C GLY A 276 -19.70 3.50 24.10
N GLY A 277 -18.73 2.60 24.23
CA GLY A 277 -18.96 1.21 24.68
C GLY A 277 -19.06 1.05 26.20
N ILE A 278 -18.68 2.09 26.94
CA ILE A 278 -18.85 2.23 28.39
C ILE A 278 -19.12 3.68 28.76
N ASP A 279 -19.77 3.91 29.89
CA ASP A 279 -19.91 5.23 30.49
C ASP A 279 -18.74 5.60 31.42
N GLU A 280 -18.77 6.80 31.99
CA GLU A 280 -17.71 7.30 32.87
C GLU A 280 -17.61 6.54 34.20
N GLN A 281 -18.74 6.12 34.78
CA GLN A 281 -18.76 5.38 36.04
C GLN A 281 -18.15 4.00 35.87
N GLN A 282 -18.52 3.31 34.78
CA GLN A 282 -17.93 2.04 34.37
C GLN A 282 -16.43 2.19 34.11
N ALA A 283 -16.01 3.24 33.39
CA ALA A 283 -14.59 3.46 33.12
C ALA A 283 -13.77 3.61 34.42
N LYS A 284 -14.28 4.35 35.41
CA LYS A 284 -13.65 4.47 36.75
C LYS A 284 -13.59 3.12 37.46
N TRP A 285 -14.72 2.40 37.51
CA TRP A 285 -14.79 1.10 38.18
C TRP A 285 -13.83 0.05 37.59
N TYR A 286 -13.75 -0.06 36.26
CA TYR A 286 -12.83 -0.98 35.59
C TYR A 286 -11.36 -0.57 35.75
N SER A 287 -11.08 0.73 35.94
CA SER A 287 -9.72 1.21 36.20
C SER A 287 -9.21 0.76 37.57
N GLU A 288 -10.13 0.58 38.53
CA GLU A 288 -9.87 0.00 39.86
C GLU A 288 -9.85 -1.54 39.84
N HIS A 289 -10.55 -2.17 38.90
CA HIS A 289 -10.67 -3.63 38.79
C HIS A 289 -10.16 -4.21 37.44
N PRO A 290 -8.84 -4.17 37.14
CA PRO A 290 -8.29 -4.58 35.84
C PRO A 290 -8.60 -6.03 35.42
N LEU A 291 -8.68 -6.97 36.35
CA LEU A 291 -8.93 -8.38 36.02
C LEU A 291 -10.33 -8.58 35.42
N LEU A 292 -11.32 -7.85 35.94
CA LEU A 292 -12.69 -7.88 35.43
C LEU A 292 -12.79 -7.25 34.04
N TRP A 293 -11.98 -6.22 33.78
CA TRP A 293 -11.84 -5.66 32.43
C TRP A 293 -11.31 -6.69 31.43
N TYR A 294 -10.22 -7.39 31.77
CA TYR A 294 -9.65 -8.41 30.88
C TYR A 294 -10.63 -9.56 30.61
N GLY A 295 -11.37 -10.01 31.63
CA GLY A 295 -12.41 -11.02 31.47
C GLY A 295 -13.51 -10.57 30.50
N ARG A 296 -13.98 -9.33 30.62
CA ARG A 296 -14.97 -8.73 29.71
C ARG A 296 -14.47 -8.65 28.28
N GLU A 297 -13.27 -8.14 28.04
CA GLU A 297 -12.74 -7.99 26.68
C GLU A 297 -12.46 -9.36 26.03
N LEU A 298 -11.99 -10.35 26.80
CA LEU A 298 -11.82 -11.72 26.31
C LEU A 298 -13.16 -12.33 25.87
N LEU A 299 -14.19 -12.23 26.71
CA LEU A 299 -15.53 -12.74 26.39
C LEU A 299 -16.08 -12.08 25.12
N ARG A 300 -15.92 -10.76 25.01
CA ARG A 300 -16.33 -10.00 23.82
C ARG A 300 -15.64 -10.51 22.56
N ILE A 301 -14.33 -10.74 22.59
CA ILE A 301 -13.57 -11.24 21.44
C ILE A 301 -14.07 -12.64 21.04
N ILE A 302 -14.29 -13.53 22.02
CA ILE A 302 -14.80 -14.89 21.78
C ILE A 302 -16.17 -14.85 21.13
N VAL A 303 -17.11 -14.09 21.69
CA VAL A 303 -18.48 -13.96 21.14
C VAL A 303 -18.44 -13.42 19.70
N GLN A 304 -17.64 -12.39 19.44
CA GLN A 304 -17.49 -11.84 18.08
C GLN A 304 -16.88 -12.83 17.10
N LEU A 305 -15.92 -13.64 17.54
CA LEU A 305 -15.25 -14.62 16.70
C LEU A 305 -16.19 -15.78 16.36
N VAL A 306 -16.95 -16.28 17.34
CA VAL A 306 -17.97 -17.32 17.14
C VAL A 306 -19.06 -16.82 16.17
N TYR A 307 -19.62 -15.64 16.41
CA TYR A 307 -20.63 -15.07 15.52
C TYR A 307 -20.13 -14.91 14.08
N LYS A 308 -18.90 -14.42 13.89
CA LYS A 308 -18.32 -14.25 12.55
C LYS A 308 -18.08 -15.56 11.82
N LEU A 309 -17.52 -16.56 12.51
CA LEU A 309 -17.15 -17.83 11.89
C LEU A 309 -18.36 -18.71 11.59
N PHE A 310 -19.34 -18.76 12.51
CA PHE A 310 -20.45 -19.70 12.40
C PHE A 310 -21.72 -19.09 11.81
N ILE A 311 -21.86 -17.76 11.78
CA ILE A 311 -23.07 -17.09 11.25
C ILE A 311 -22.74 -16.22 10.04
N GLU A 312 -21.90 -15.19 10.20
CA GLU A 312 -21.65 -14.25 9.09
C GLU A 312 -20.95 -14.89 7.89
N LEU A 313 -19.89 -15.67 8.12
CA LEU A 313 -19.09 -16.25 7.04
C LEU A 313 -19.90 -17.24 6.18
N PRO A 314 -20.65 -18.20 6.73
CA PRO A 314 -21.50 -19.09 5.93
C PRO A 314 -22.57 -18.34 5.15
N ILE A 315 -23.27 -17.39 5.79
CA ILE A 315 -24.30 -16.57 5.13
C ILE A 315 -23.69 -15.76 3.98
N ALA A 316 -22.52 -15.16 4.19
CA ALA A 316 -21.82 -14.39 3.15
C ALA A 316 -21.41 -15.28 1.96
N ILE A 317 -20.94 -16.50 2.22
CA ILE A 317 -20.59 -17.47 1.17
C ILE A 317 -21.83 -17.87 0.38
N ILE A 318 -22.92 -18.26 1.06
CA ILE A 318 -24.19 -18.67 0.44
C ILE A 318 -24.76 -17.53 -0.41
N ASN A 319 -24.87 -16.33 0.15
CA ASN A 319 -25.37 -15.15 -0.56
C ASN A 319 -24.52 -14.80 -1.78
N LYS A 320 -23.20 -15.01 -1.71
CA LYS A 320 -22.30 -14.76 -2.83
C LYS A 320 -22.46 -15.81 -3.93
N LEU A 321 -22.72 -17.07 -3.58
CA LEU A 321 -22.99 -18.14 -4.54
C LEU A 321 -24.35 -17.94 -5.24
N LEU A 322 -25.41 -17.69 -4.48
CA LEU A 322 -26.78 -17.50 -5.01
C LEU A 322 -26.89 -16.30 -5.97
N LYS A 323 -26.07 -15.27 -5.78
CA LYS A 323 -26.06 -14.07 -6.64
C LYS A 323 -25.32 -14.25 -7.97
N ILE A 324 -24.68 -15.40 -8.22
CA ILE A 324 -23.98 -15.64 -9.49
C ILE A 324 -25.04 -15.99 -10.55
N PRO A 325 -25.17 -15.21 -11.64
CA PRO A 325 -26.06 -15.58 -12.73
C PRO A 325 -25.43 -16.72 -13.54
N TYR A 326 -25.57 -17.95 -13.06
CA TYR A 326 -24.86 -19.13 -13.59
C TYR A 326 -25.04 -19.31 -15.09
N LEU A 327 -26.27 -19.15 -15.61
CA LEU A 327 -26.54 -19.24 -17.04
C LEU A 327 -25.77 -18.20 -17.85
N GLN A 328 -25.74 -16.94 -17.39
CA GLN A 328 -25.01 -15.88 -18.05
C GLN A 328 -23.49 -16.10 -17.94
N PHE A 329 -23.02 -16.59 -16.80
CA PHE A 329 -21.62 -16.97 -16.58
C PHE A 329 -21.19 -18.05 -17.59
N PHE A 330 -21.94 -19.15 -17.71
CA PHE A 330 -21.64 -20.22 -18.66
C PHE A 330 -21.76 -19.77 -20.12
N TYR A 331 -22.74 -18.92 -20.46
CA TYR A 331 -22.85 -18.35 -21.81
C TYR A 331 -21.63 -17.47 -22.17
N GLN A 332 -21.22 -16.57 -21.26
CA GLN A 332 -20.03 -15.75 -21.43
C GLN A 332 -18.75 -16.60 -21.50
N LEU A 333 -18.70 -17.68 -20.71
CA LEU A 333 -17.60 -18.66 -20.72
C LEU A 333 -17.51 -19.39 -22.07
N TRP A 334 -18.63 -19.86 -22.60
CA TRP A 334 -18.70 -20.51 -23.91
C TRP A 334 -18.30 -19.55 -25.03
N LYS A 335 -18.80 -18.30 -24.98
CA LYS A 335 -18.42 -17.25 -25.92
C LYS A 335 -16.93 -16.91 -25.84
N PHE A 336 -16.34 -16.98 -24.65
CA PHE A 336 -14.90 -16.81 -24.43
C PHE A 336 -14.07 -17.91 -25.10
N ILE A 337 -14.47 -19.17 -24.99
CA ILE A 337 -13.77 -20.29 -25.65
C ILE A 337 -13.93 -20.20 -27.17
N SER A 338 -15.16 -19.98 -27.64
CA SER A 338 -15.50 -20.13 -29.06
C SER A 338 -15.16 -18.91 -29.94
N SER A 339 -15.16 -17.68 -29.40
CA SER A 339 -15.08 -16.47 -30.21
C SER A 339 -13.74 -15.74 -30.09
N HIS A 340 -13.00 -15.67 -31.21
CA HIS A 340 -11.77 -14.86 -31.34
C HIS A 340 -12.03 -13.37 -31.07
N ARG A 341 -13.07 -12.80 -31.69
CA ARG A 341 -13.44 -11.39 -31.57
C ARG A 341 -13.82 -11.02 -30.12
N TYR A 342 -14.49 -11.92 -29.41
CA TYR A 342 -14.87 -11.69 -28.02
C TYR A 342 -13.65 -11.70 -27.08
N ARG A 343 -12.71 -12.64 -27.27
CA ARG A 343 -11.42 -12.68 -26.52
C ARG A 343 -10.62 -11.41 -26.71
N SER A 344 -10.35 -11.01 -27.96
CA SER A 344 -9.60 -9.78 -28.28
C SER A 344 -10.25 -8.53 -27.65
N ASN A 345 -11.59 -8.42 -27.69
CA ASN A 345 -12.30 -7.31 -27.03
C ASN A 345 -12.12 -7.30 -25.50
N ILE A 346 -12.07 -8.47 -24.84
CA ILE A 346 -11.83 -8.55 -23.39
C ILE A 346 -10.41 -8.07 -23.06
N ALA A 347 -9.38 -8.55 -23.75
CA ALA A 347 -8.02 -8.06 -23.53
C ALA A 347 -7.91 -6.57 -23.79
N ARG A 348 -8.52 -6.06 -24.87
CA ARG A 348 -8.52 -4.63 -25.17
C ARG A 348 -9.15 -3.81 -24.04
N ASN A 349 -10.34 -4.18 -23.59
CA ASN A 349 -11.03 -3.46 -22.52
C ASN A 349 -10.26 -3.56 -21.21
N TYR A 350 -9.63 -4.70 -20.94
CA TYR A 350 -8.75 -4.87 -19.80
C TYR A 350 -7.54 -3.93 -19.88
N LEU A 351 -6.78 -3.94 -20.98
CA LEU A 351 -5.60 -3.11 -21.17
C LEU A 351 -5.92 -1.62 -21.18
N ALA A 352 -7.01 -1.21 -21.83
CA ALA A 352 -7.47 0.18 -21.80
C ALA A 352 -7.73 0.64 -20.36
N LYS A 353 -8.43 -0.17 -19.54
CA LYS A 353 -8.63 0.13 -18.11
C LYS A 353 -7.31 0.20 -17.35
N ARG A 354 -6.31 -0.59 -17.71
CA ARG A 354 -4.98 -0.55 -17.06
C ARG A 354 -4.21 0.72 -17.45
N ILE A 355 -4.20 1.10 -18.72
CA ILE A 355 -3.59 2.35 -19.19
C ILE A 355 -4.24 3.55 -18.48
N GLU A 356 -5.57 3.55 -18.40
CA GLU A 356 -6.34 4.56 -17.68
C GLU A 356 -6.01 4.61 -16.19
N TYR A 357 -5.85 3.45 -15.55
CA TYR A 357 -5.43 3.38 -14.15
C TYR A 357 -4.05 4.01 -13.93
N TRP A 358 -3.08 3.75 -14.81
CA TRP A 358 -1.76 4.41 -14.75
C TRP A 358 -1.85 5.92 -15.02
N ARG A 359 -2.70 6.36 -15.97
CA ARG A 359 -2.97 7.78 -16.24
C ARG A 359 -3.56 8.49 -15.02
N ASN A 360 -4.55 7.88 -14.37
CA ASN A 360 -5.18 8.44 -13.18
C ASN A 360 -4.22 8.56 -12.00
N ARG A 361 -3.25 7.64 -11.88
CA ARG A 361 -2.15 7.71 -10.91
C ARG A 361 -1.03 8.68 -11.31
N LYS A 362 -1.16 9.39 -12.43
CA LYS A 362 -0.12 10.27 -13.01
C LYS A 362 1.20 9.53 -13.32
N GLN A 363 1.15 8.21 -13.45
CA GLN A 363 2.30 7.39 -13.84
C GLN A 363 2.56 7.51 -15.35
N LEU A 364 1.48 7.69 -16.13
CA LEU A 364 1.53 8.07 -17.54
C LEU A 364 1.06 9.51 -17.71
N MET A 365 1.76 10.26 -18.55
CA MET A 365 1.27 11.55 -19.06
C MET A 365 0.11 11.32 -20.02
N ASN A 366 -0.73 12.35 -20.21
CA ASN A 366 -1.89 12.25 -21.10
C ASN A 366 -1.50 11.85 -22.53
N GLU A 367 -0.40 12.39 -23.05
CA GLU A 367 0.12 12.06 -24.38
C GLU A 367 0.58 10.61 -24.48
N GLU A 368 1.30 10.11 -23.47
CA GLU A 368 1.80 8.74 -23.39
C GLU A 368 0.64 7.73 -23.34
N ALA A 369 -0.36 8.01 -22.50
CA ALA A 369 -1.56 7.18 -22.38
C ALA A 369 -2.37 7.17 -23.69
N ASN A 370 -2.56 8.32 -24.32
CA ASN A 370 -3.26 8.44 -25.60
C ASN A 370 -2.53 7.67 -26.71
N SER A 371 -1.19 7.74 -26.74
CA SER A 371 -0.36 6.99 -27.68
C SER A 371 -0.55 5.47 -27.52
N LEU A 372 -0.53 4.96 -26.28
CA LEU A 372 -0.78 3.54 -26.00
C LEU A 372 -2.20 3.13 -26.38
N LEU A 373 -3.21 3.95 -26.06
CA LEU A 373 -4.61 3.65 -26.43
C LEU A 373 -4.81 3.62 -27.96
N GLN A 374 -4.13 4.50 -28.70
CA GLN A 374 -4.19 4.51 -30.16
C GLN A 374 -3.53 3.25 -30.76
N GLN A 375 -2.36 2.86 -30.25
CA GLN A 375 -1.69 1.62 -30.68
C GLN A 375 -2.53 0.39 -30.38
N LEU A 376 -3.16 0.33 -29.20
CA LEU A 376 -4.05 -0.76 -28.82
C LEU A 376 -5.26 -0.91 -29.78
N LYS A 377 -5.75 0.20 -30.36
CA LYS A 377 -6.80 0.16 -31.39
C LYS A 377 -6.27 -0.41 -32.72
N GLN A 378 -5.05 -0.04 -33.10
CA GLN A 378 -4.42 -0.48 -34.34
C GLN A 378 -4.02 -1.97 -34.32
N GLU A 379 -3.65 -2.51 -33.15
CA GLU A 379 -3.24 -3.91 -32.98
C GLU A 379 -4.40 -4.90 -32.75
N SER A 380 -5.65 -4.44 -32.87
CA SER A 380 -6.87 -5.16 -32.47
C SER A 380 -7.14 -6.50 -33.18
N THR A 381 -6.45 -6.78 -34.29
CA THR A 381 -6.51 -8.03 -35.06
C THR A 381 -5.30 -8.95 -34.84
N SER A 382 -4.35 -8.61 -33.98
CA SER A 382 -3.15 -9.43 -33.77
C SER A 382 -3.44 -10.72 -32.98
N ASP A 383 -2.92 -11.85 -33.46
CA ASP A 383 -2.98 -13.16 -32.79
C ASP A 383 -2.44 -13.12 -31.35
N TYR A 384 -1.51 -12.20 -31.11
CA TYR A 384 -0.97 -11.89 -29.80
C TYR A 384 -2.01 -11.56 -28.73
N LEU A 385 -2.87 -10.56 -28.98
CA LEU A 385 -3.84 -10.10 -27.98
C LEU A 385 -4.84 -11.20 -27.66
N ASN A 386 -5.11 -12.07 -28.63
CA ASN A 386 -5.94 -13.24 -28.43
C ASN A 386 -5.25 -14.28 -27.54
N ASP A 387 -3.97 -14.60 -27.76
CA ASP A 387 -3.22 -15.54 -26.90
C ASP A 387 -3.08 -15.01 -25.47
N PHE A 388 -2.80 -13.71 -25.31
CA PHE A 388 -2.82 -13.05 -24.00
C PHE A 388 -4.19 -13.15 -23.32
N SER A 389 -5.28 -12.96 -24.07
CA SER A 389 -6.65 -13.12 -23.57
C SER A 389 -6.87 -14.52 -23.03
N VAL A 390 -6.45 -15.55 -23.76
CA VAL A 390 -6.62 -16.96 -23.33
C VAL A 390 -5.91 -17.21 -22.01
N HIS A 391 -4.68 -16.73 -21.83
CA HIS A 391 -3.99 -16.86 -20.55
C HIS A 391 -4.67 -16.09 -19.40
N LEU A 392 -5.27 -14.92 -19.68
CA LEU A 392 -6.09 -14.21 -18.69
C LEU A 392 -7.33 -15.03 -18.30
N GLY A 393 -8.01 -15.64 -19.27
CA GLY A 393 -9.24 -16.40 -19.05
C GLY A 393 -9.04 -17.78 -18.43
N ILE A 394 -7.96 -18.49 -18.78
CA ILE A 394 -7.60 -19.81 -18.24
C ILE A 394 -7.62 -19.81 -16.70
N LYS A 395 -7.23 -18.71 -16.05
CA LYS A 395 -7.24 -18.62 -14.58
C LYS A 395 -8.64 -18.74 -13.98
N ILE A 396 -9.69 -18.31 -14.69
CA ILE A 396 -11.09 -18.46 -14.26
C ILE A 396 -11.48 -19.94 -14.34
N PHE A 397 -11.14 -20.62 -15.44
CA PHE A 397 -11.37 -22.05 -15.61
C PHE A 397 -10.66 -22.89 -14.54
N ILE A 398 -9.37 -22.61 -14.32
CA ILE A 398 -8.56 -23.26 -13.30
C ILE A 398 -9.24 -23.12 -11.94
N LYS A 399 -9.68 -21.91 -11.58
CA LYS A 399 -10.34 -21.70 -10.28
C LYS A 399 -11.69 -22.40 -10.17
N VAL A 400 -12.48 -22.46 -11.23
CA VAL A 400 -13.73 -23.24 -11.21
C VAL A 400 -13.42 -24.72 -11.04
N ILE A 401 -12.42 -25.26 -11.73
CA ILE A 401 -12.06 -26.67 -11.59
C ILE A 401 -11.46 -26.93 -10.19
N GLU A 402 -10.49 -26.14 -9.75
CA GLU A 402 -9.78 -26.30 -8.46
C GLU A 402 -10.68 -26.07 -7.23
N TYR A 403 -11.63 -25.13 -7.28
CA TYR A 403 -12.42 -24.75 -6.09
C TYR A 403 -13.88 -25.20 -6.13
N LEU A 404 -14.37 -25.74 -7.26
CA LEU A 404 -15.72 -26.29 -7.34
C LEU A 404 -15.68 -27.77 -7.71
N LEU A 405 -15.06 -28.11 -8.84
CA LEU A 405 -15.12 -29.47 -9.38
C LEU A 405 -14.28 -30.45 -8.55
N VAL A 406 -13.04 -30.10 -8.22
CA VAL A 406 -12.11 -30.94 -7.47
C VAL A 406 -12.58 -31.18 -6.01
N PRO A 407 -13.06 -30.17 -5.26
CA PRO A 407 -13.69 -30.39 -3.95
C PRO A 407 -14.97 -31.23 -4.04
N LEU A 408 -15.79 -31.03 -5.09
CA LEU A 408 -16.99 -31.84 -5.31
C LEU A 408 -16.63 -33.29 -5.56
N LEU A 409 -15.63 -33.56 -6.41
CA LEU A 409 -15.14 -34.92 -6.66
C LEU A 409 -14.59 -35.58 -5.38
N TYR A 410 -13.93 -34.82 -4.51
CA TYR A 410 -13.45 -35.30 -3.22
C TYR A 410 -14.61 -35.63 -2.27
N VAL A 411 -15.60 -34.74 -2.14
CA VAL A 411 -16.79 -34.96 -1.30
C VAL A 411 -17.63 -36.14 -1.79
N LEU A 412 -17.68 -36.36 -3.11
CA LEU A 412 -18.36 -37.51 -3.72
C LEU A 412 -17.54 -38.81 -3.62
N GLY A 413 -16.34 -38.79 -3.04
CA GLY A 413 -15.48 -39.96 -2.87
C GLY A 413 -14.86 -40.49 -4.18
N LEU A 414 -14.86 -39.69 -5.24
CA LEU A 414 -14.31 -40.07 -6.56
C LEU A 414 -12.80 -39.86 -6.66
N ILE A 415 -12.23 -39.03 -5.79
CA ILE A 415 -10.78 -38.82 -5.65
C ILE A 415 -10.40 -38.90 -4.18
N ASP A 416 -9.19 -39.37 -3.88
CA ASP A 416 -8.65 -39.41 -2.54
C ASP A 416 -8.03 -38.06 -2.11
N GLU A 417 -7.67 -37.97 -0.82
CA GLU A 417 -7.07 -36.77 -0.23
C GLU A 417 -5.73 -36.40 -0.89
N PHE A 418 -4.97 -37.41 -1.33
CA PHE A 418 -3.68 -37.22 -1.97
C PHE A 418 -3.81 -36.58 -3.35
N ILE A 419 -4.73 -37.07 -4.20
CA ILE A 419 -5.04 -36.51 -5.52
C ILE A 419 -5.62 -35.10 -5.36
N PHE A 420 -6.51 -34.89 -4.38
CA PHE A 420 -7.09 -33.58 -4.09
C PHE A 420 -6.02 -32.52 -3.76
N ILE A 421 -5.13 -32.81 -2.79
CA ILE A 421 -4.04 -31.91 -2.39
C ILE A 421 -3.05 -31.70 -3.53
N THR A 422 -2.67 -32.78 -4.23
CA THR A 422 -1.73 -32.72 -5.35
C THR A 422 -2.27 -31.83 -6.47
N TRP A 423 -3.54 -32.02 -6.86
CA TRP A 423 -4.17 -31.25 -7.93
C TRP A 423 -4.32 -29.77 -7.60
N LEU A 424 -4.56 -29.42 -6.33
CA LEU A 424 -4.56 -28.01 -5.87
C LEU A 424 -3.19 -27.33 -6.00
N ILE A 425 -2.10 -28.11 -5.98
CA ILE A 425 -0.73 -27.60 -6.12
C ILE A 425 -0.31 -27.54 -7.60
N ILE A 426 -0.61 -28.58 -8.39
CA ILE A 426 -0.07 -28.76 -9.76
C ILE A 426 -1.05 -28.41 -10.90
N GLY A 427 -2.35 -28.26 -10.62
CA GLY A 427 -3.37 -28.04 -11.66
C GLY A 427 -3.05 -26.84 -12.53
N GLY A 428 -2.80 -25.68 -11.93
CA GLY A 428 -2.47 -24.44 -12.64
C GLY A 428 -1.35 -24.54 -13.69
N PRO A 429 -0.15 -25.07 -13.35
CA PRO A 429 0.91 -25.38 -14.31
C PRO A 429 0.48 -26.32 -15.44
N VAL A 430 -0.21 -27.42 -15.14
CA VAL A 430 -0.64 -28.43 -16.14
C VAL A 430 -1.51 -27.81 -17.23
N TYR A 431 -2.52 -27.02 -16.88
CA TYR A 431 -3.40 -26.38 -17.87
C TYR A 431 -2.67 -25.44 -18.82
N ARG A 432 -1.63 -24.75 -18.34
CA ARG A 432 -0.84 -23.81 -19.16
C ARG A 432 0.09 -24.55 -20.10
N THR A 433 0.77 -25.59 -19.60
CA THR A 433 1.63 -26.44 -20.43
C THR A 433 0.83 -27.07 -21.57
N VAL A 434 -0.35 -27.62 -21.30
CA VAL A 434 -1.22 -28.22 -22.33
C VAL A 434 -1.61 -27.21 -23.42
N TYR A 435 -2.02 -25.99 -23.03
CA TYR A 435 -2.38 -24.95 -24.00
C TYR A 435 -1.18 -24.48 -24.85
N THR A 436 -0.03 -24.25 -24.22
CA THR A 436 1.16 -23.78 -24.95
C THR A 436 1.75 -24.89 -25.83
N SER A 437 1.72 -26.15 -25.41
CA SER A 437 2.08 -27.30 -26.24
C SER A 437 1.17 -27.46 -27.46
N TRP A 438 -0.15 -27.25 -27.30
CA TRP A 438 -1.09 -27.22 -28.41
C TRP A 438 -0.77 -26.10 -29.43
N ARG A 439 -0.38 -24.91 -28.96
CA ARG A 439 0.05 -23.80 -29.83
C ARG A 439 1.38 -24.07 -30.53
N ILE A 440 2.32 -24.75 -29.89
CA ILE A 440 3.56 -25.21 -30.54
C ILE A 440 3.24 -26.15 -31.70
N LEU A 441 2.34 -27.12 -31.48
CA LEU A 441 1.88 -28.03 -32.53
C LEU A 441 1.20 -27.28 -33.68
N GLN A 442 0.33 -26.31 -33.37
CA GLN A 442 -0.34 -25.49 -34.37
C GLN A 442 0.64 -24.61 -35.18
N ALA A 443 1.66 -24.05 -34.53
CA ALA A 443 2.70 -23.23 -35.16
C ALA A 443 3.62 -24.08 -36.05
N ALA A 444 3.99 -25.28 -35.58
CA ALA A 444 4.78 -26.24 -36.34
C ALA A 444 4.03 -26.74 -37.60
N LEU A 445 2.73 -27.00 -37.48
CA LEU A 445 1.86 -27.37 -38.60
C LEU A 445 1.67 -26.21 -39.60
N SER A 446 1.68 -24.97 -39.12
CA SER A 446 1.46 -23.76 -39.95
C SER A 446 2.75 -23.11 -40.47
N ARG A 447 3.95 -23.70 -40.26
CA ARG A 447 5.28 -23.15 -40.61
C ARG A 447 5.57 -21.74 -40.05
N HIS A 448 5.01 -21.40 -38.90
CA HIS A 448 5.32 -20.14 -38.20
C HIS A 448 6.46 -20.34 -37.18
N GLU A 449 7.10 -19.26 -36.71
CA GLU A 449 8.11 -19.35 -35.65
C GLU A 449 7.54 -20.03 -34.40
N ILE A 450 8.26 -21.03 -33.90
CA ILE A 450 7.88 -21.78 -32.70
C ILE A 450 8.08 -20.87 -31.47
N PRO A 451 7.07 -20.67 -30.62
CA PRO A 451 7.14 -19.73 -29.51
C PRO A 451 7.85 -20.34 -28.29
N TRP A 452 9.15 -20.62 -28.42
CA TRP A 452 9.97 -21.26 -27.38
C TRP A 452 10.03 -20.46 -26.08
N ILE A 453 10.07 -19.13 -26.14
CA ILE A 453 10.11 -18.29 -24.94
C ILE A 453 8.76 -18.31 -24.24
N ALA A 454 7.66 -18.31 -25.00
CA ALA A 454 6.33 -18.47 -24.41
C ALA A 454 6.19 -19.84 -23.72
N PHE A 455 6.81 -20.89 -24.26
CA PHE A 455 6.84 -22.21 -23.63
C PHE A 455 7.56 -22.19 -22.28
N PHE A 456 8.83 -21.74 -22.25
CA PHE A 456 9.61 -21.75 -21.01
C PHE A 456 9.05 -20.80 -19.95
N VAL A 457 8.61 -19.60 -20.32
CA VAL A 457 7.95 -18.67 -19.39
C VAL A 457 6.58 -19.19 -18.94
N GLY A 458 5.87 -19.90 -19.82
CA GLY A 458 4.58 -20.55 -19.54
C GLY A 458 4.63 -21.62 -18.46
N LEU A 459 5.77 -22.32 -18.34
CA LEU A 459 6.02 -23.35 -17.33
C LEU A 459 6.19 -22.78 -15.91
N ILE A 460 6.53 -21.50 -15.77
CA ILE A 460 6.74 -20.90 -14.45
C ILE A 460 5.37 -20.59 -13.80
N PRO A 461 5.07 -21.17 -12.63
CA PRO A 461 3.86 -20.85 -11.88
C PRO A 461 3.76 -19.34 -11.65
N THR A 462 2.56 -18.77 -11.75
CA THR A 462 2.28 -17.31 -11.67
C THR A 462 2.79 -16.43 -12.83
N LEU A 463 3.95 -16.69 -13.44
CA LEU A 463 4.52 -15.88 -14.53
C LEU A 463 4.00 -16.23 -15.93
N GLY A 464 3.39 -17.41 -16.13
CA GLY A 464 2.93 -17.84 -17.45
C GLY A 464 1.96 -16.91 -18.21
N MET A 465 1.35 -15.90 -17.57
CA MET A 465 0.57 -14.86 -18.28
C MET A 465 1.46 -13.90 -19.10
N LEU A 466 2.76 -13.86 -18.81
CA LEU A 466 3.76 -13.08 -19.53
C LEU A 466 4.41 -13.82 -20.70
N ALA A 467 4.10 -15.10 -20.90
CA ALA A 467 4.69 -15.95 -21.92
C ALA A 467 4.69 -15.30 -23.31
N TYR A 468 3.53 -14.87 -23.78
CA TYR A 468 3.39 -14.21 -25.08
C TYR A 468 3.92 -12.77 -25.11
N PRO A 469 3.68 -11.91 -24.09
CA PRO A 469 4.33 -10.61 -24.02
C PRO A 469 5.86 -10.67 -24.11
N CYS A 470 6.50 -11.62 -23.42
CA CYS A 470 7.93 -11.86 -23.50
C CYS A 470 8.34 -12.34 -24.90
N GLN A 471 7.60 -13.28 -25.48
CA GLN A 471 7.84 -13.77 -26.85
C GLN A 471 7.81 -12.62 -27.87
N ILE A 472 6.88 -11.67 -27.75
CA ILE A 472 6.79 -10.54 -28.68
C ILE A 472 7.89 -9.52 -28.49
N ILE A 473 8.27 -9.23 -27.24
CA ILE A 473 9.41 -8.36 -26.99
C ILE A 473 10.69 -8.94 -27.60
N TYR A 474 10.79 -10.26 -27.65
CA TYR A 474 11.91 -10.98 -28.25
C TYR A 474 11.82 -11.09 -29.78
N SER A 475 10.63 -11.33 -30.35
CA SER A 475 10.46 -11.56 -31.79
C SER A 475 10.13 -10.31 -32.62
N ALA A 476 9.61 -9.23 -32.01
CA ALA A 476 9.18 -8.05 -32.74
C ALA A 476 10.29 -7.00 -32.93
N LYS A 477 10.46 -6.52 -34.17
CA LYS A 477 11.19 -5.29 -34.50
C LYS A 477 10.23 -4.09 -34.57
N GLY A 478 10.58 -2.97 -33.92
CA GLY A 478 9.91 -1.67 -34.11
C GLY A 478 8.64 -1.41 -33.27
N ARG A 479 7.68 -0.67 -33.84
CA ARG A 479 6.56 0.02 -33.13
C ARG A 479 5.57 -0.90 -32.39
N LYS A 480 5.50 -2.20 -32.73
CA LYS A 480 4.64 -3.20 -32.07
C LYS A 480 5.10 -3.59 -30.65
N LYS A 481 6.25 -3.08 -30.20
CA LYS A 481 6.88 -3.44 -28.92
C LYS A 481 6.22 -2.78 -27.70
N LYS A 482 5.63 -1.58 -27.85
CA LYS A 482 5.24 -0.74 -26.71
C LYS A 482 4.06 -1.29 -25.89
N ILE A 483 3.04 -1.86 -26.53
CA ILE A 483 1.92 -2.52 -25.82
C ILE A 483 2.40 -3.76 -25.09
N ALA A 484 3.24 -4.59 -25.72
CA ALA A 484 3.83 -5.75 -25.07
C ALA A 484 4.69 -5.35 -23.86
N GLN A 485 5.54 -4.32 -23.99
CA GLN A 485 6.31 -3.78 -22.86
C GLN A 485 5.40 -3.28 -21.74
N PHE A 486 4.35 -2.52 -22.06
CA PHE A 486 3.39 -2.03 -21.06
C PHE A 486 2.77 -3.18 -20.27
N ILE A 487 2.41 -4.29 -20.92
CA ILE A 487 1.86 -5.48 -20.24
C ILE A 487 2.85 -6.07 -19.24
N ILE A 488 4.13 -6.12 -19.58
CA ILE A 488 5.18 -6.57 -18.65
C ILE A 488 5.28 -5.61 -17.46
N TYR A 489 5.38 -4.31 -17.69
CA TYR A 489 5.43 -3.33 -16.61
C TYR A 489 4.20 -3.42 -15.70
N ASP A 490 2.98 -3.47 -16.25
CA ASP A 490 1.74 -3.58 -15.48
C ASP A 490 1.65 -4.89 -14.69
N PHE A 491 2.14 -5.99 -15.24
CA PHE A 491 2.14 -7.27 -14.52
C PHE A 491 3.05 -7.22 -13.28
N PHE A 492 4.27 -6.72 -13.43
CA PHE A 492 5.23 -6.66 -12.33
C PHE A 492 4.81 -5.65 -11.26
N THR A 493 4.26 -4.50 -11.63
CA THR A 493 3.71 -3.53 -10.66
C THR A 493 2.58 -4.16 -9.84
N ARG A 494 1.72 -4.95 -10.48
CA ARG A 494 0.65 -5.69 -9.78
C ARG A 494 1.16 -6.75 -8.83
N ILE A 495 2.30 -7.39 -9.10
CA ILE A 495 2.95 -8.29 -8.14
C ILE A 495 3.37 -7.46 -6.92
N GLY A 496 4.15 -6.40 -7.14
CA GLY A 496 4.67 -5.58 -6.05
C GLY A 496 3.57 -4.95 -5.19
N ASN A 497 2.50 -4.46 -5.81
CA ASN A 497 1.34 -3.89 -5.11
C ASN A 497 0.60 -4.92 -4.23
N LYS A 498 0.57 -6.19 -4.63
CA LYS A 498 -0.22 -7.23 -3.93
C LYS A 498 0.53 -7.98 -2.84
N ILE A 499 1.80 -7.68 -2.60
CA ILE A 499 2.56 -8.35 -1.54
C ILE A 499 1.95 -7.98 -0.18
N PRO A 500 1.46 -8.97 0.60
CA PRO A 500 0.87 -8.69 1.90
C PRO A 500 1.86 -7.97 2.82
N GLY A 501 1.40 -6.99 3.58
CA GLY A 501 2.22 -6.25 4.53
C GLY A 501 3.10 -5.15 3.91
N TRP A 502 3.80 -5.45 2.81
CA TRP A 502 4.87 -4.62 2.24
C TRP A 502 4.59 -4.04 0.85
N GLY A 503 3.57 -4.53 0.16
CA GLY A 503 3.11 -4.00 -1.10
C GLY A 503 2.16 -2.81 -0.92
N GLY A 504 1.86 -2.16 -2.04
CA GLY A 504 0.93 -1.06 -2.16
C GLY A 504 1.23 -0.24 -3.42
N GLU A 505 0.31 0.66 -3.78
CA GLU A 505 0.54 1.66 -4.81
C GLU A 505 1.67 2.60 -4.40
N ASP A 506 2.58 2.88 -5.34
CA ASP A 506 3.70 3.82 -5.23
C ASP A 506 4.69 3.47 -4.10
N THR A 507 4.76 2.19 -3.74
CA THR A 507 5.67 1.67 -2.73
C THR A 507 7.00 1.23 -3.34
N GLN A 508 8.07 1.21 -2.56
CA GLN A 508 9.38 0.72 -3.01
C GLN A 508 9.32 -0.75 -3.49
N THR A 509 8.40 -1.55 -2.93
CA THR A 509 8.13 -2.91 -3.42
C THR A 509 7.58 -2.89 -4.85
N GLU A 510 6.60 -2.04 -5.15
CA GLU A 510 6.08 -1.87 -6.52
C GLU A 510 7.19 -1.44 -7.48
N HIS A 511 8.00 -0.45 -7.09
CA HIS A 511 9.15 -0.01 -7.88
C HIS A 511 10.17 -1.13 -8.10
N PHE A 512 10.50 -1.92 -7.07
CA PHE A 512 11.44 -3.03 -7.18
C PHE A 512 11.00 -4.03 -8.26
N PHE A 513 9.74 -4.49 -8.24
CA PHE A 513 9.23 -5.40 -9.28
C PHE A 513 9.18 -4.70 -10.65
N ASN A 514 8.80 -3.43 -10.70
CA ASN A 514 8.80 -2.65 -11.92
C ASN A 514 10.20 -2.49 -12.56
N LEU A 515 11.28 -2.44 -11.75
CA LEU A 515 12.66 -2.48 -12.25
C LEU A 515 13.00 -3.81 -12.94
N PHE A 516 12.45 -4.95 -12.47
CA PHE A 516 12.63 -6.23 -13.17
C PHE A 516 11.94 -6.22 -14.53
N ALA A 517 10.75 -5.62 -14.64
CA ALA A 517 10.09 -5.46 -15.93
C ALA A 517 10.96 -4.69 -16.94
N ASP A 518 11.65 -3.65 -16.49
CA ASP A 518 12.55 -2.86 -17.34
C ASP A 518 13.68 -3.69 -17.94
N LYS A 519 14.33 -4.54 -17.12
CA LYS A 519 15.40 -5.45 -17.58
C LYS A 519 14.93 -6.44 -18.63
N ILE A 520 13.67 -6.89 -18.53
CA ILE A 520 13.04 -7.81 -19.48
C ILE A 520 12.60 -7.06 -20.76
N ALA A 521 11.98 -5.89 -20.59
CA ALA A 521 11.41 -5.09 -21.67
C ALA A 521 12.46 -4.47 -22.60
N HIS A 522 13.66 -4.22 -22.08
CA HIS A 522 14.77 -3.56 -22.77
C HIS A 522 15.98 -4.45 -23.03
N HIS A 523 15.87 -5.77 -22.83
CA HIS A 523 16.95 -6.69 -23.21
C HIS A 523 17.24 -6.54 -24.72
N LYS A 524 18.41 -5.96 -25.02
CA LYS A 524 19.07 -6.04 -26.32
C LYS A 524 19.99 -7.26 -26.22
N ILE A 525 19.79 -8.24 -27.09
CA ILE A 525 20.87 -9.16 -27.46
C ILE A 525 21.69 -8.45 -28.53
#